data_AF-A0AAX6DMK0-F1
#
_entry.id   AF-A0AAX6DMK0-F1
#
_cell.length_a   1.000
_cell.length_b   1.000
_cell.length_c   1.000
_cell.angle_alpha   90.00
_cell.angle_beta   90.00
_cell.angle_gamma   90.00
#
_symmetry.space_group_name_H-M   'P 1'
#
loop_
_entity.id
_entity.type
_entity.pdbx_description
1 polymer ?
#
loop_
_entity_poly.entity_id
_entity_poly.type
_entity_poly.pdbx_seq_one_letter_code
_entity_poly.pdbx_strand_id
1 'polypeptide(L)'
;MALARSLSSIPSSPLPPTRTRTRTRIRTRLGFGSETRSRPLLLPIRCTAAGDDLPEEYGSVFPPQDPARRRRAGVLLHPTSLPGPHGIGDFGEEAFRFLDWLHSSGCSLWQVLPLVPPGRKSNEDGSPYSGQDANCGNTLLISLEELVKDDLLAKDELPTPMDIEQVKFEAVANIKDPLIAKAAERLVLSQGELKRELDDFRKDPAISCWLEDAALFSAIDRSVDTFAWTEWPEPLKNRHLGALEETYHTQEEYMNIFIAQQFLFQRQWKKVRSYAQKMGIKIMGDMPIYVGHHSADVWANKRSFCWTGVVSQSLLVVFHLMPSAKLVSYGEVLFITGELWRKTDMHGGYRELNVHLIYMTSSV
;
A
#
# COMPACT_ATOMS: atom_id res chain seq x y z
N MET A 1 19.62 -45.49 55.45
CA MET A 1 18.16 -45.76 55.44
C MET A 1 17.65 -45.37 54.06
N ALA A 2 17.65 -46.30 53.11
CA ALA A 2 16.55 -47.21 52.78
C ALA A 2 15.48 -46.49 51.91
N LEU A 3 14.97 -47.00 50.79
CA LEU A 3 15.22 -48.18 49.98
C LEU A 3 14.37 -48.01 48.70
N ALA A 4 14.83 -48.61 47.59
CA ALA A 4 14.20 -48.65 46.27
C ALA A 4 12.93 -49.52 46.18
N ARG A 5 12.17 -49.35 45.08
CA ARG A 5 11.33 -50.31 44.29
C ARG A 5 10.60 -49.48 43.21
N SER A 6 10.71 -49.61 41.88
CA SER A 6 10.97 -50.67 40.89
C SER A 6 9.75 -51.49 40.43
N LEU A 7 9.64 -51.57 39.08
CA LEU A 7 8.90 -52.50 38.19
C LEU A 7 7.40 -52.21 37.98
N SER A 8 6.81 -52.34 36.78
CA SER A 8 7.06 -53.36 35.75
C SER A 8 6.48 -52.98 34.36
N SER A 9 7.15 -53.47 33.32
CA SER A 9 6.78 -53.51 31.89
C SER A 9 5.96 -54.76 31.51
N ILE A 10 5.94 -55.06 30.18
CA ILE A 10 5.63 -56.30 29.42
C ILE A 10 4.16 -56.43 28.84
N PRO A 11 3.87 -57.24 27.77
CA PRO A 11 3.75 -56.83 26.36
C PRO A 11 2.57 -57.52 25.56
N SER A 12 2.67 -57.51 24.21
CA SER A 12 2.31 -58.55 23.21
C SER A 12 0.92 -58.58 22.52
N SER A 13 0.96 -58.70 21.18
CA SER A 13 -0.12 -59.02 20.23
C SER A 13 -0.31 -60.54 20.03
N PRO A 14 -1.46 -61.00 19.46
CA PRO A 14 -1.45 -61.53 18.08
C PRO A 14 -2.78 -61.33 17.25
N LEU A 15 -2.72 -61.54 15.92
CA LEU A 15 -3.83 -61.64 14.91
C LEU A 15 -4.21 -63.14 14.64
N PRO A 16 -5.11 -63.60 13.69
CA PRO A 16 -6.11 -63.03 12.73
C PRO A 16 -7.49 -63.82 12.77
N PRO A 17 -8.38 -64.03 11.73
CA PRO A 17 -8.54 -63.50 10.34
C PRO A 17 -9.98 -63.10 9.84
N THR A 18 -9.98 -62.41 8.67
CA THR A 18 -10.97 -62.33 7.54
C THR A 18 -12.47 -62.03 7.73
N ARG A 19 -12.96 -60.95 7.10
CA ARG A 19 -14.18 -60.99 6.24
C ARG A 19 -14.25 -59.81 5.25
N THR A 20 -14.52 -60.16 3.99
CA THR A 20 -14.78 -59.34 2.82
C THR A 20 -15.91 -58.31 3.04
N ARG A 21 -15.72 -57.06 2.55
CA ARG A 21 -16.81 -56.08 2.48
C ARG A 21 -16.95 -55.52 1.05
N THR A 22 -18.13 -55.78 0.52
CA THR A 22 -18.70 -55.38 -0.75
C THR A 22 -18.94 -53.88 -0.85
N ARG A 23 -18.89 -53.38 -2.10
CA ARG A 23 -19.21 -52.02 -2.54
C ARG A 23 -20.59 -51.56 -2.06
N THR A 24 -20.67 -50.31 -1.60
CA THR A 24 -21.91 -49.52 -1.69
C THR A 24 -21.60 -48.10 -2.16
N ARG A 25 -22.19 -47.74 -3.31
CA ARG A 25 -22.18 -46.40 -3.91
C ARG A 25 -22.95 -45.43 -3.01
N ILE A 26 -22.42 -44.23 -2.78
CA ILE A 26 -23.22 -43.07 -2.42
C ILE A 26 -23.05 -42.03 -3.53
N ARG A 27 -24.18 -41.73 -4.18
CA ARG A 27 -24.37 -40.62 -5.13
C ARG A 27 -24.71 -39.38 -4.31
N THR A 28 -24.06 -38.26 -4.59
CA THR A 28 -24.56 -36.92 -4.25
C THR A 28 -24.59 -36.05 -5.49
N ARG A 29 -25.74 -35.38 -5.68
CA ARG A 29 -26.09 -34.50 -6.80
C ARG A 29 -25.54 -33.08 -6.57
N LEU A 30 -24.93 -32.54 -7.63
CA LEU A 30 -25.04 -31.20 -8.23
C LEU A 30 -25.41 -29.97 -7.37
N GLY A 31 -24.53 -28.96 -7.45
CA GLY A 31 -24.80 -27.53 -7.25
C GLY A 31 -23.68 -26.66 -7.88
N PHE A 32 -24.08 -25.77 -8.80
CA PHE A 32 -23.39 -24.70 -9.56
C PHE A 32 -22.28 -23.94 -8.79
N GLY A 33 -21.22 -23.32 -9.34
CA GLY A 33 -20.75 -22.96 -10.69
C GLY A 33 -19.84 -21.70 -10.58
N SER A 34 -18.78 -21.58 -11.41
CA SER A 34 -17.78 -20.48 -11.56
C SER A 34 -16.52 -20.56 -10.66
N GLU A 35 -15.26 -20.60 -11.09
CA GLU A 35 -14.57 -20.57 -12.40
C GLU A 35 -13.23 -21.31 -12.20
N THR A 36 -13.05 -22.51 -12.76
CA THR A 36 -11.76 -23.23 -12.67
C THR A 36 -10.87 -22.85 -13.83
N ARG A 37 -9.72 -22.22 -13.53
CA ARG A 37 -8.58 -22.07 -14.44
C ARG A 37 -8.39 -23.36 -15.22
N SER A 38 -8.57 -23.30 -16.53
CA SER A 38 -8.30 -24.38 -17.47
C SER A 38 -6.81 -24.72 -17.39
N ARG A 39 -6.46 -25.74 -16.59
CA ARG A 39 -5.18 -26.43 -16.78
C ARG A 39 -5.25 -27.08 -18.16
N PRO A 40 -4.23 -26.95 -19.02
CA PRO A 40 -4.19 -27.71 -20.25
C PRO A 40 -4.27 -29.19 -19.87
N LEU A 41 -5.21 -29.91 -20.49
CA LEU A 41 -5.31 -31.35 -20.39
C LEU A 41 -3.99 -31.94 -20.90
N LEU A 42 -3.09 -32.29 -19.98
CA LEU A 42 -1.98 -33.17 -20.28
C LEU A 42 -2.60 -34.47 -20.78
N LEU A 43 -2.40 -34.77 -22.06
CA LEU A 43 -2.71 -36.08 -22.64
C LEU A 43 -2.15 -37.17 -21.71
N PRO A 44 -2.83 -38.33 -21.59
CA PRO A 44 -2.31 -39.41 -20.77
C PRO A 44 -0.97 -39.83 -21.35
N ILE A 45 0.11 -39.40 -20.70
CA ILE A 45 1.45 -39.87 -21.00
C ILE A 45 1.35 -41.39 -20.84
N ARG A 46 1.45 -42.13 -21.95
CA ARG A 46 1.71 -43.56 -21.87
C ARG A 46 2.97 -43.68 -21.02
N CYS A 47 2.85 -44.18 -19.80
CA CYS A 47 4.01 -44.43 -18.96
C CYS A 47 4.89 -45.44 -19.69
N THR A 48 5.92 -44.95 -20.36
CA THR A 48 7.06 -45.76 -20.80
C THR A 48 7.71 -46.32 -19.55
N ALA A 49 7.88 -47.64 -19.49
CA ALA A 49 8.63 -48.28 -18.43
C ALA A 49 10.13 -47.98 -18.60
N ALA A 50 10.90 -48.21 -17.54
CA ALA A 50 12.36 -48.12 -17.65
C ALA A 50 12.88 -49.15 -18.67
N GLY A 51 13.51 -48.66 -19.73
CA GLY A 51 14.01 -49.49 -20.84
C GLY A 51 13.16 -49.46 -22.12
N ASP A 52 11.98 -48.83 -22.10
CA ASP A 52 11.17 -48.63 -23.30
C ASP A 52 11.71 -47.49 -24.17
N ASP A 53 11.44 -47.56 -25.48
CA ASP A 53 11.66 -46.44 -26.38
C ASP A 53 10.81 -45.23 -25.98
N LEU A 54 11.45 -44.05 -25.98
CA LEU A 54 10.77 -42.80 -25.70
C LEU A 54 9.92 -42.37 -26.91
N PRO A 55 8.85 -41.59 -26.71
CA PRO A 55 8.06 -41.06 -27.82
C PRO A 55 8.95 -40.31 -28.82
N GLU A 56 8.62 -40.35 -30.11
CA GLU A 56 9.37 -39.66 -31.17
C GLU A 56 9.56 -38.15 -30.87
N GLU A 57 8.64 -37.56 -30.12
CA GLU A 57 8.67 -36.15 -29.71
C GLU A 57 9.60 -35.86 -28.52
N TYR A 58 10.18 -36.85 -27.84
CA TYR A 58 10.99 -36.65 -26.62
C TYR A 58 12.15 -35.68 -26.84
N GLY A 59 12.83 -35.75 -27.99
CA GLY A 59 13.92 -34.85 -28.35
C GLY A 59 13.52 -33.37 -28.49
N SER A 60 12.22 -33.08 -28.53
CA SER A 60 11.65 -31.73 -28.61
C SER A 60 11.13 -31.19 -27.28
N VAL A 61 11.14 -32.00 -26.21
CA VAL A 61 10.68 -31.61 -24.88
C VAL A 61 11.82 -30.89 -24.14
N PHE A 62 11.84 -29.56 -24.24
CA PHE A 62 12.78 -28.71 -23.51
C PHE A 62 12.24 -28.25 -22.15
N PRO A 63 13.10 -27.92 -21.17
CA PRO A 63 12.66 -27.32 -19.92
C PRO A 63 11.84 -26.05 -20.18
N PRO A 64 10.65 -25.91 -19.55
CA PRO A 64 9.83 -24.72 -19.75
C PRO A 64 10.56 -23.50 -19.19
N GLN A 65 10.51 -22.38 -19.92
CA GLN A 65 10.98 -21.11 -19.39
C GLN A 65 9.93 -20.56 -18.43
N ASP A 66 10.31 -20.36 -17.17
CA ASP A 66 9.48 -19.70 -16.17
C ASP A 66 9.46 -18.17 -16.43
N PRO A 67 8.31 -17.57 -16.82
CA PRO A 67 8.22 -16.14 -17.08
C PRO A 67 8.59 -15.29 -15.86
N ALA A 68 8.50 -15.82 -14.63
CA ALA A 68 8.91 -15.12 -13.42
C ALA A 68 10.43 -14.91 -13.34
N ARG A 69 11.23 -15.71 -14.06
CA ARG A 69 12.69 -15.62 -14.11
C ARG A 69 13.23 -14.78 -15.27
N ARG A 70 12.35 -14.09 -16.01
CA ARG A 70 12.76 -13.19 -17.11
C ARG A 70 13.74 -12.14 -16.60
N ARG A 71 14.92 -12.06 -17.24
CA ARG A 71 15.90 -10.99 -16.99
C ARG A 71 15.31 -9.64 -17.42
N ARG A 72 15.44 -8.63 -16.56
CA ARG A 72 14.89 -7.27 -16.76
C ARG A 72 15.89 -6.23 -16.28
N ALA A 73 15.85 -5.07 -16.90
CA ALA A 73 16.51 -3.85 -16.46
C ALA A 73 15.48 -2.75 -16.26
N GLY A 74 15.84 -1.74 -15.46
CA GLY A 74 14.98 -0.63 -15.11
C GLY A 74 15.74 0.58 -14.62
N VAL A 75 15.01 1.66 -14.40
CA VAL A 75 15.55 2.95 -13.94
C VAL A 75 14.88 3.34 -12.63
N LEU A 76 15.68 3.80 -11.66
CA LEU A 76 15.22 4.47 -10.46
C LEU A 76 15.11 5.98 -10.77
N LEU A 77 13.89 6.49 -10.74
CA LEU A 77 13.62 7.92 -10.93
C LEU A 77 12.33 8.26 -10.17
N HIS A 78 12.39 9.12 -9.15
CA HIS A 78 11.18 9.51 -8.45
C HIS A 78 10.39 10.55 -9.28
N PRO A 79 9.05 10.54 -9.30
CA PRO A 79 8.26 11.46 -10.14
C PRO A 79 8.54 12.94 -9.88
N THR A 80 8.92 13.32 -8.65
CA THR A 80 9.30 14.71 -8.31
C THR A 80 10.48 15.23 -9.13
N SER A 81 11.32 14.32 -9.65
CA SER A 81 12.52 14.61 -10.44
C SER A 81 12.24 14.71 -11.94
N LEU A 82 11.01 14.44 -12.39
CA LEU A 82 10.62 14.72 -13.76
C LEU A 82 10.69 16.23 -14.02
N PRO A 83 11.05 16.66 -15.24
CA PRO A 83 11.01 18.08 -15.59
C PRO A 83 9.57 18.58 -15.58
N GLY A 84 9.39 19.90 -15.51
CA GLY A 84 8.07 20.51 -15.62
C GLY A 84 8.04 21.98 -15.22
N PRO A 85 7.03 22.73 -15.66
CA PRO A 85 6.94 24.17 -15.43
C PRO A 85 6.47 24.55 -14.02
N HIS A 86 6.14 23.60 -13.14
CA HIS A 86 5.46 23.87 -11.86
C HIS A 86 6.34 23.61 -10.64
N GLY A 87 7.65 23.62 -10.83
CA GLY A 87 8.66 23.50 -9.77
C GLY A 87 8.85 22.13 -9.16
N ILE A 88 8.04 21.15 -9.57
CA ILE A 88 8.18 19.74 -9.21
C ILE A 88 7.65 18.90 -10.37
N GLY A 89 8.26 17.74 -10.61
CA GLY A 89 7.70 16.76 -11.53
C GLY A 89 6.36 16.20 -11.02
N ASP A 90 5.47 15.81 -11.95
CA ASP A 90 4.12 15.38 -11.64
C ASP A 90 3.64 14.24 -12.57
N PHE A 91 2.39 13.80 -12.42
CA PHE A 91 1.78 12.74 -13.23
C PHE A 91 1.22 13.21 -14.58
N GLY A 92 1.76 14.30 -15.12
CA GLY A 92 1.41 14.88 -16.41
C GLY A 92 2.22 14.33 -17.58
N GLU A 93 2.41 15.16 -18.61
CA GLU A 93 3.00 14.78 -19.89
C GLU A 93 4.40 14.15 -19.75
N GLU A 94 5.24 14.70 -18.87
CA GLU A 94 6.62 14.23 -18.68
C GLU A 94 6.71 12.82 -18.10
N ALA A 95 5.72 12.40 -17.30
CA ALA A 95 5.64 11.00 -16.84
C ALA A 95 5.41 10.03 -18.00
N PHE A 96 4.54 10.40 -18.96
CA PHE A 96 4.29 9.58 -20.15
C PHE A 96 5.49 9.57 -21.10
N ARG A 97 6.14 10.73 -21.31
CA ARG A 97 7.38 10.83 -22.11
C ARG A 97 8.51 10.00 -21.51
N PHE A 98 8.65 9.99 -20.18
CA PHE A 98 9.62 9.13 -19.51
C PHE A 98 9.32 7.65 -19.74
N LEU A 99 8.05 7.23 -19.68
CA LEU A 99 7.66 5.84 -19.98
C LEU A 99 7.92 5.46 -21.43
N ASP A 100 7.69 6.37 -22.38
CA ASP A 100 8.02 6.17 -23.80
C ASP A 100 9.53 5.98 -24.00
N TRP A 101 10.34 6.85 -23.37
CA TRP A 101 11.79 6.72 -23.40
C TRP A 101 12.24 5.38 -22.76
N LEU A 102 11.68 5.03 -21.61
CA LEU A 102 12.03 3.81 -20.89
C LEU A 102 11.69 2.57 -21.74
N HIS A 103 10.53 2.56 -22.40
CA HIS A 103 10.15 1.52 -23.36
C HIS A 103 11.13 1.44 -24.53
N SER A 104 11.48 2.58 -25.14
CA SER A 104 12.40 2.64 -26.28
C SER A 104 13.81 2.13 -25.95
N SER A 105 14.23 2.24 -24.69
CA SER A 105 15.51 1.73 -24.20
C SER A 105 15.53 0.21 -23.96
N GLY A 106 14.38 -0.47 -24.04
CA GLY A 106 14.22 -1.89 -23.73
C GLY A 106 14.11 -2.20 -22.23
N CYS A 107 14.13 -1.18 -21.37
CA CYS A 107 13.82 -1.31 -19.95
C CYS A 107 12.35 -1.74 -19.74
N SER A 108 12.09 -2.48 -18.68
CA SER A 108 10.74 -2.95 -18.34
C SER A 108 10.42 -2.85 -16.85
N LEU A 109 11.16 -1.99 -16.15
CA LEU A 109 10.95 -1.69 -14.74
C LEU A 109 11.24 -0.20 -14.47
N TRP A 110 10.32 0.48 -13.80
CA TRP A 110 10.50 1.82 -13.26
C TRP A 110 10.40 1.74 -11.74
N GLN A 111 11.47 2.09 -11.02
CA GLN A 111 11.46 2.14 -9.58
C GLN A 111 11.23 3.58 -9.09
N VAL A 112 10.38 3.73 -8.10
CA VAL A 112 10.07 5.00 -7.42
C VAL A 112 10.33 4.86 -5.92
N LEU A 113 10.68 5.98 -5.27
CA LEU A 113 10.63 6.10 -3.80
C LEU A 113 9.17 6.11 -3.31
N PRO A 114 8.91 6.05 -1.99
CA PRO A 114 7.55 6.11 -1.45
C PRO A 114 6.77 7.32 -2.00
N LEU A 115 5.51 7.12 -2.38
CA LEU A 115 4.67 8.18 -2.96
C LEU A 115 3.82 8.90 -1.90
N VAL A 116 4.13 8.71 -0.62
CA VAL A 116 3.39 9.27 0.53
C VAL A 116 3.61 10.78 0.67
N PRO A 117 2.70 11.53 1.32
CA PRO A 117 2.90 12.95 1.59
C PRO A 117 4.18 13.14 2.42
N PRO A 118 5.18 13.87 1.91
CA PRO A 118 6.46 13.99 2.58
C PRO A 118 6.33 14.80 3.88
N GLY A 119 7.33 14.66 4.74
CA GLY A 119 7.47 15.51 5.92
C GLY A 119 7.52 16.98 5.54
N ARG A 120 6.74 17.81 6.25
CA ARG A 120 6.68 19.28 6.07
C ARG A 120 7.11 20.06 7.32
N LYS A 121 7.33 19.37 8.44
CA LYS A 121 7.76 19.96 9.72
C LYS A 121 9.26 19.67 9.92
N SER A 122 9.97 20.60 10.56
CA SER A 122 11.30 20.42 11.21
C SER A 122 12.37 19.63 10.44
N ASN A 123 13.19 20.29 9.61
CA ASN A 123 14.42 19.73 8.98
C ASN A 123 14.24 18.45 8.11
N GLU A 124 13.02 18.03 7.81
CA GLU A 124 12.70 16.83 7.01
C GLU A 124 11.95 17.17 5.71
N ASP A 125 12.01 18.44 5.29
CA ASP A 125 11.25 18.96 4.16
C ASP A 125 11.51 18.14 2.88
N GLY A 126 10.44 17.50 2.38
CA GLY A 126 10.49 16.73 1.15
C GLY A 126 10.94 15.27 1.27
N SER A 127 11.25 14.77 2.47
CA SER A 127 11.62 13.36 2.67
C SER A 127 10.43 12.41 2.43
N PRO A 128 10.52 11.46 1.46
CA PRO A 128 9.48 10.47 1.22
C PRO A 128 9.42 9.37 2.29
N TYR A 129 10.44 9.27 3.14
CA TYR A 129 10.52 8.30 4.24
C TYR A 129 10.02 8.88 5.57
N SER A 130 9.78 10.19 5.63
CA SER A 130 9.13 10.88 6.76
C SER A 130 7.65 11.15 6.46
N GLY A 131 6.97 10.16 5.90
CA GLY A 131 5.59 10.29 5.45
C GLY A 131 4.62 10.63 6.57
N GLN A 132 3.68 11.55 6.33
CA GLN A 132 2.63 11.90 7.29
C GLN A 132 1.55 10.81 7.42
N ASP A 133 1.46 9.93 6.43
CA ASP A 133 0.52 8.83 6.34
C ASP A 133 1.12 7.73 5.45
N ALA A 134 0.89 6.46 5.74
CA ALA A 134 1.46 5.35 5.01
C ALA A 134 0.74 5.01 3.69
N ASN A 135 -0.49 5.50 3.49
CA ASN A 135 -1.37 5.12 2.39
C ASN A 135 -1.70 6.26 1.44
N CYS A 136 -1.82 7.48 1.96
CA CYS A 136 -2.12 8.66 1.17
C CYS A 136 -1.04 8.89 0.10
N GLY A 137 -1.43 9.56 -0.97
CA GLY A 137 -0.53 10.06 -2.00
C GLY A 137 -0.08 11.49 -1.74
N ASN A 138 1.16 11.79 -2.11
CA ASN A 138 1.68 13.15 -2.17
C ASN A 138 0.92 13.96 -3.23
N THR A 139 0.03 14.84 -2.78
CA THR A 139 -0.79 15.68 -3.64
C THR A 139 0.03 16.62 -4.52
N LEU A 140 1.28 16.94 -4.17
CA LEU A 140 2.17 17.76 -5.01
C LEU A 140 2.51 17.08 -6.35
N LEU A 141 2.34 15.76 -6.46
CA LEU A 141 2.51 15.00 -7.71
C LEU A 141 1.29 15.07 -8.63
N ILE A 142 0.19 15.70 -8.21
CA ILE A 142 -0.97 15.94 -9.07
C ILE A 142 -0.58 16.97 -10.14
N SER A 143 -0.76 16.61 -11.40
CA SER A 143 -0.54 17.48 -12.55
C SER A 143 -1.68 18.47 -12.70
N LEU A 144 -1.35 19.77 -12.70
CA LEU A 144 -2.33 20.84 -12.89
C LEU A 144 -2.88 20.86 -14.31
N GLU A 145 -2.05 20.51 -15.30
CA GLU A 145 -2.47 20.42 -16.71
C GLU A 145 -3.49 19.30 -16.94
N GLU A 146 -3.36 18.17 -16.23
CA GLU A 146 -4.37 17.12 -16.26
C GLU A 146 -5.68 17.56 -15.58
N LEU A 147 -5.61 18.39 -14.52
CA LEU A 147 -6.81 18.99 -13.92
C LEU A 147 -7.51 19.98 -14.88
N VAL A 148 -6.77 20.64 -15.76
CA VAL A 148 -7.36 21.44 -16.85
C VAL A 148 -8.06 20.55 -17.88
N LYS A 149 -7.49 19.38 -18.21
CA LYS A 149 -8.13 18.41 -19.13
C LYS A 149 -9.39 17.78 -18.55
N ASP A 150 -9.46 17.64 -17.24
CA ASP A 150 -10.64 17.15 -16.51
C ASP A 150 -11.66 18.29 -16.20
N ASP A 151 -11.49 19.50 -16.77
CA ASP A 151 -12.34 20.69 -16.55
C ASP A 151 -12.47 21.14 -15.07
N LEU A 152 -11.51 20.75 -14.21
CA LEU A 152 -11.47 21.14 -12.81
C LEU A 152 -10.67 22.43 -12.58
N LEU A 153 -9.77 22.79 -13.50
CA LEU A 153 -9.06 24.06 -13.53
C LEU A 153 -9.21 24.72 -14.89
N ALA A 154 -9.27 26.05 -14.93
CA ALA A 154 -9.17 26.79 -16.17
C ALA A 154 -7.69 27.05 -16.51
N LYS A 155 -7.39 27.14 -17.81
CA LYS A 155 -6.00 27.29 -18.29
C LYS A 155 -5.32 28.58 -17.81
N ASP A 156 -6.10 29.65 -17.60
CA ASP A 156 -5.66 30.94 -17.08
C ASP A 156 -5.40 30.93 -15.56
N GLU A 157 -5.82 29.88 -14.86
CA GLU A 157 -5.51 29.67 -13.44
C GLU A 157 -4.17 28.98 -13.21
N LEU A 158 -3.54 28.45 -14.26
CA LEU A 158 -2.23 27.83 -14.16
C LEU A 158 -1.18 28.88 -13.75
N PRO A 159 -0.26 28.53 -12.83
CA PRO A 159 0.78 29.46 -12.40
C PRO A 159 1.73 29.76 -13.56
N THR A 160 2.36 30.93 -13.51
CA THR A 160 3.48 31.24 -14.40
C THR A 160 4.57 30.16 -14.26
N PRO A 161 5.15 29.67 -15.37
CA PRO A 161 6.21 28.67 -15.31
C PRO A 161 7.35 29.09 -14.38
N MET A 162 7.76 28.17 -13.51
CA MET A 162 8.89 28.33 -12.62
C MET A 162 10.14 27.78 -13.29
N ASP A 163 11.14 28.63 -13.49
CA ASP A 163 12.47 28.21 -13.93
C ASP A 163 13.31 27.81 -12.71
N ILE A 164 13.19 26.55 -12.28
CA ILE A 164 13.97 26.00 -11.16
C ILE A 164 14.58 24.65 -11.52
N GLU A 165 15.86 24.47 -11.20
CA GLU A 165 16.60 23.21 -11.42
C GLU A 165 16.40 22.19 -10.29
N GLN A 166 15.96 22.66 -9.10
CA GLN A 166 15.80 21.84 -7.90
C GLN A 166 14.47 22.17 -7.22
N VAL A 167 13.82 21.12 -6.72
CA VAL A 167 12.53 21.22 -6.03
C VAL A 167 12.70 22.01 -4.73
N LYS A 168 11.93 23.09 -4.58
CA LYS A 168 11.78 23.84 -3.33
C LYS A 168 10.39 23.55 -2.78
N PHE A 169 10.26 22.53 -1.93
CA PHE A 169 8.97 21.97 -1.50
C PHE A 169 8.01 23.01 -0.92
N GLU A 170 8.47 23.89 -0.04
CA GLU A 170 7.65 24.98 0.50
C GLU A 170 7.09 25.91 -0.60
N ALA A 171 7.95 26.35 -1.54
CA ALA A 171 7.52 27.24 -2.62
C ALA A 171 6.53 26.54 -3.57
N VAL A 172 6.75 25.25 -3.84
CA VAL A 172 5.84 24.43 -4.66
C VAL A 172 4.51 24.23 -3.95
N ALA A 173 4.50 23.93 -2.66
CA ALA A 173 3.28 23.76 -1.86
C ALA A 173 2.45 25.06 -1.82
N ASN A 174 3.10 26.20 -1.61
CA ASN A 174 2.44 27.52 -1.60
C ASN A 174 1.73 27.85 -2.93
N ILE A 175 2.18 27.27 -4.04
CA ILE A 175 1.59 27.47 -5.37
C ILE A 175 0.55 26.39 -5.70
N LYS A 176 0.91 25.10 -5.52
CA LYS A 176 0.09 23.97 -5.95
C LYS A 176 -1.05 23.64 -4.99
N ASP A 177 -0.85 23.74 -3.67
CA ASP A 177 -1.88 23.34 -2.70
C ASP A 177 -3.20 24.12 -2.87
N PRO A 178 -3.20 25.47 -3.04
CA PRO A 178 -4.44 26.22 -3.28
C PRO A 178 -5.16 25.85 -4.57
N LEU A 179 -4.41 25.54 -5.65
CA LEU A 179 -4.98 25.16 -6.93
C LEU A 179 -5.57 23.75 -6.89
N ILE A 180 -4.89 22.82 -6.23
CA ILE A 180 -5.38 21.45 -6.02
C ILE A 180 -6.61 21.46 -5.11
N ALA A 181 -6.62 22.27 -4.05
CA ALA A 181 -7.79 22.44 -3.19
C ALA A 181 -8.99 23.01 -3.97
N LYS A 182 -8.77 24.03 -4.81
CA LYS A 182 -9.82 24.58 -5.68
C LYS A 182 -10.37 23.55 -6.66
N ALA A 183 -9.50 22.74 -7.28
CA ALA A 183 -9.92 21.66 -8.18
C ALA A 183 -10.75 20.59 -7.44
N ALA A 184 -10.32 20.22 -6.24
CA ALA A 184 -11.03 19.29 -5.37
C ALA A 184 -12.40 19.84 -4.93
N GLU A 185 -12.49 21.12 -4.57
CA GLU A 185 -13.75 21.79 -4.22
C GLU A 185 -14.73 21.77 -5.41
N ARG A 186 -14.25 22.15 -6.61
CA ARG A 186 -15.05 22.06 -7.84
C ARG A 186 -15.51 20.63 -8.12
N LEU A 187 -14.66 19.64 -7.94
CA LEU A 187 -15.03 18.23 -8.08
C LEU A 187 -16.13 17.83 -7.09
N VAL A 188 -15.98 18.22 -5.81
CA VAL A 188 -16.97 17.89 -4.76
C VAL A 188 -18.34 18.48 -5.08
N LEU A 189 -18.39 19.72 -5.59
CA LEU A 189 -19.60 20.44 -5.98
C LEU A 189 -20.14 20.06 -7.37
N SER A 190 -19.32 19.42 -8.20
CA SER A 190 -19.69 19.03 -9.56
C SER A 190 -20.77 17.95 -9.58
N GLN A 191 -21.32 17.74 -10.77
CA GLN A 191 -22.19 16.62 -11.09
C GLN A 191 -21.61 15.90 -12.31
N GLY A 192 -21.85 14.60 -12.44
CA GLY A 192 -21.45 13.85 -13.63
C GLY A 192 -20.69 12.57 -13.33
N GLU A 193 -19.84 12.15 -14.27
CA GLU A 193 -19.07 10.91 -14.17
C GLU A 193 -17.95 11.02 -13.13
N LEU A 194 -17.17 12.11 -13.15
CA LEU A 194 -16.04 12.28 -12.24
C LEU A 194 -16.47 12.34 -10.77
N LYS A 195 -17.62 12.96 -10.48
CA LYS A 195 -18.23 12.95 -9.15
C LYS A 195 -18.64 11.54 -8.71
N ARG A 196 -19.21 10.73 -9.63
CA ARG A 196 -19.56 9.33 -9.34
C ARG A 196 -18.32 8.50 -9.06
N GLU A 197 -17.25 8.68 -9.83
CA GLU A 197 -15.96 8.01 -9.58
C GLU A 197 -15.39 8.37 -8.20
N LEU A 198 -15.50 9.64 -7.77
CA LEU A 198 -15.12 10.07 -6.42
C LEU A 198 -15.95 9.37 -5.34
N ASP A 199 -17.28 9.32 -5.52
CA ASP A 199 -18.18 8.67 -4.56
C ASP A 199 -17.92 7.16 -4.47
N ASP A 200 -17.63 6.50 -5.61
CA ASP A 200 -17.27 5.08 -5.67
C ASP A 200 -15.91 4.83 -5.01
N PHE A 201 -14.92 5.71 -5.24
CA PHE A 201 -13.62 5.66 -4.58
C PHE A 201 -13.75 5.75 -3.05
N ARG A 202 -14.57 6.69 -2.56
CA ARG A 202 -14.81 6.85 -1.12
C ARG A 202 -15.53 5.64 -0.51
N LYS A 203 -16.44 5.01 -1.25
CA LYS A 203 -17.24 3.86 -0.78
C LYS A 203 -16.53 2.50 -0.89
N ASP A 204 -15.44 2.41 -1.66
CA ASP A 204 -14.65 1.18 -1.76
C ASP A 204 -14.16 0.79 -0.35
N PRO A 205 -14.58 -0.35 0.21
CA PRO A 205 -14.26 -0.74 1.58
C PRO A 205 -12.76 -0.78 1.88
N ALA A 206 -11.94 -0.99 0.86
CA ALA A 206 -10.50 -1.10 1.04
C ALA A 206 -9.76 0.21 0.72
N ILE A 207 -10.47 1.25 0.27
CA ILE A 207 -10.04 2.64 0.35
C ILE A 207 -10.51 3.26 1.66
N SER A 208 -11.80 3.12 1.99
CA SER A 208 -12.42 3.78 3.15
C SER A 208 -11.79 3.37 4.47
N CYS A 209 -11.22 2.16 4.55
CA CYS A 209 -10.59 1.65 5.77
C CYS A 209 -9.41 2.51 6.22
N TRP A 210 -8.65 3.14 5.33
CA TRP A 210 -7.55 4.04 5.71
C TRP A 210 -7.90 5.51 5.44
N LEU A 211 -8.68 5.79 4.41
CA LEU A 211 -8.92 7.16 3.95
C LEU A 211 -9.73 8.00 4.94
N GLU A 212 -10.75 7.43 5.58
CA GLU A 212 -11.59 8.17 6.54
C GLU A 212 -10.80 8.53 7.81
N ASP A 213 -9.97 7.60 8.31
CA ASP A 213 -9.08 7.87 9.45
C ASP A 213 -8.02 8.92 9.10
N ALA A 214 -7.45 8.88 7.88
CA ALA A 214 -6.49 9.87 7.40
C ALA A 214 -7.12 11.28 7.28
N ALA A 215 -8.32 11.37 6.70
CA ALA A 215 -9.06 12.63 6.57
C ALA A 215 -9.41 13.24 7.94
N LEU A 216 -9.88 12.41 8.87
CA LEU A 216 -10.23 12.84 10.22
C LEU A 216 -8.98 13.24 11.01
N PHE A 217 -7.89 12.47 10.93
CA PHE A 217 -6.61 12.82 11.53
C PHE A 217 -6.10 14.18 11.03
N SER A 218 -6.13 14.40 9.71
CA SER A 218 -5.73 15.67 9.10
C SER A 218 -6.61 16.84 9.55
N ALA A 219 -7.92 16.61 9.68
CA ALA A 219 -8.86 17.63 10.16
C ALA A 219 -8.56 18.03 11.61
N ILE A 220 -8.29 17.05 12.47
CA ILE A 220 -7.91 17.29 13.86
C ILE A 220 -6.57 18.01 13.94
N ASP A 221 -5.54 17.53 13.23
CA ASP A 221 -4.19 18.13 13.24
C ASP A 221 -4.20 19.60 12.79
N ARG A 222 -5.04 19.93 11.82
CA ARG A 222 -5.24 21.32 11.37
C ARG A 222 -5.90 22.19 12.44
N SER A 223 -6.85 21.64 13.19
CA SER A 223 -7.63 22.39 14.20
C SER A 223 -6.91 22.51 15.55
N VAL A 224 -5.99 21.59 15.85
CA VAL A 224 -5.27 21.52 17.12
C VAL A 224 -3.79 21.80 16.88
N ASP A 225 -3.37 23.04 17.15
CA ASP A 225 -1.98 23.50 17.01
C ASP A 225 -1.06 22.90 18.08
N THR A 226 -0.67 21.64 17.86
CA THR A 226 0.19 20.84 18.75
C THR A 226 1.27 20.15 17.93
N PHE A 227 2.34 19.70 18.61
CA PHE A 227 3.44 19.06 17.91
C PHE A 227 3.09 17.63 17.45
N ALA A 228 2.32 16.90 18.28
CA ALA A 228 1.92 15.53 17.99
C ALA A 228 0.53 15.19 18.54
N TRP A 229 -0.13 14.18 17.97
CA TRP A 229 -1.47 13.72 18.39
C TRP A 229 -1.52 13.26 19.84
N THR A 230 -0.37 12.91 20.43
CA THR A 230 -0.26 12.56 21.85
C THR A 230 -0.55 13.72 22.80
N GLU A 231 -0.50 14.95 22.30
CA GLU A 231 -0.78 16.19 23.02
C GLU A 231 -2.21 16.69 22.79
N TRP A 232 -2.98 16.04 21.90
CA TRP A 232 -4.38 16.40 21.67
C TRP A 232 -5.23 16.23 22.93
N PRO A 233 -6.33 17.00 23.04
CA PRO A 233 -7.34 16.80 24.08
C PRO A 233 -7.74 15.34 24.18
N GLU A 234 -7.93 14.86 25.41
CA GLU A 234 -8.16 13.44 25.71
C GLU A 234 -9.25 12.78 24.82
N PRO A 235 -10.40 13.42 24.55
CA PRO A 235 -11.42 12.82 23.69
C PRO A 235 -10.97 12.59 22.24
N LEU A 236 -10.15 13.49 21.68
CA LEU A 236 -9.62 13.38 20.32
C LEU A 236 -8.43 12.43 20.27
N LYS A 237 -7.53 12.54 21.24
CA LYS A 237 -6.41 11.62 21.42
C LYS A 237 -6.90 10.18 21.50
N ASN A 238 -7.92 9.90 22.31
CA ASN A 238 -8.43 8.55 22.56
C ASN A 238 -9.64 8.15 21.72
N ARG A 239 -9.97 8.92 20.68
CA ARG A 239 -10.99 8.56 19.68
C ARG A 239 -12.37 8.30 20.31
N HIS A 240 -12.78 9.16 21.24
CA HIS A 240 -14.13 9.13 21.80
C HIS A 240 -15.15 9.42 20.70
N LEU A 241 -16.12 8.52 20.53
CA LEU A 241 -17.08 8.58 19.41
C LEU A 241 -17.75 9.95 19.28
N GLY A 242 -18.24 10.53 20.39
CA GLY A 242 -18.88 11.84 20.36
C GLY A 242 -17.98 12.98 19.89
N ALA A 243 -16.69 12.96 20.25
CA ALA A 243 -15.73 13.98 19.81
C ALA A 243 -15.35 13.80 18.33
N LEU A 244 -15.32 12.56 17.83
CA LEU A 244 -15.08 12.28 16.42
C LEU A 244 -16.29 12.68 15.56
N GLU A 245 -17.51 12.39 16.01
CA GLU A 245 -18.74 12.83 15.34
C GLU A 245 -18.85 14.35 15.29
N GLU A 246 -18.55 15.04 16.40
CA GLU A 246 -18.52 16.51 16.44
C GLU A 246 -17.48 17.09 15.47
N THR A 247 -16.28 16.49 15.42
CA THR A 247 -15.24 16.90 14.48
C THR A 247 -15.67 16.65 13.04
N TYR A 248 -16.27 15.49 12.75
CA TYR A 248 -16.77 15.15 11.43
C TYR A 248 -17.78 16.20 10.93
N HIS A 249 -18.75 16.57 11.77
CA HIS A 249 -19.73 17.60 11.42
C HIS A 249 -19.12 19.00 11.28
N THR A 250 -18.17 19.35 12.13
CA THR A 250 -17.54 20.69 12.13
C THR A 250 -16.55 20.86 10.98
N GLN A 251 -15.91 19.77 10.52
CA GLN A 251 -14.85 19.77 9.51
C GLN A 251 -15.25 19.02 8.22
N GLU A 252 -16.55 18.81 7.99
CA GLU A 252 -17.06 18.01 6.87
C GLU A 252 -16.53 18.51 5.51
N GLU A 253 -16.55 19.82 5.29
CA GLU A 253 -16.06 20.44 4.06
C GLU A 253 -14.57 20.14 3.83
N TYR A 254 -13.75 20.30 4.89
CA TYR A 254 -12.32 19.99 4.82
C TYR A 254 -12.06 18.52 4.51
N MET A 255 -12.76 17.62 5.19
CA MET A 255 -12.62 16.17 4.97
C MET A 255 -13.02 15.79 3.54
N ASN A 256 -14.11 16.37 3.02
CA ASN A 256 -14.55 16.14 1.64
C ASN A 256 -13.49 16.61 0.62
N ILE A 257 -12.87 17.77 0.86
CA ILE A 257 -11.77 18.27 0.02
C ILE A 257 -10.56 17.34 0.12
N PHE A 258 -10.13 16.94 1.32
CA PHE A 258 -9.01 16.02 1.52
C PHE A 258 -9.22 14.70 0.75
N ILE A 259 -10.41 14.10 0.88
CA ILE A 259 -10.78 12.87 0.17
C ILE A 259 -10.75 13.07 -1.34
N ALA A 260 -11.27 14.20 -1.84
CA ALA A 260 -11.23 14.53 -3.25
C ALA A 260 -9.79 14.71 -3.78
N GLN A 261 -8.88 15.29 -2.99
CA GLN A 261 -7.46 15.38 -3.36
C GLN A 261 -6.81 13.99 -3.48
N GLN A 262 -7.10 13.07 -2.56
CA GLN A 262 -6.61 11.69 -2.62
C GLN A 262 -7.20 10.93 -3.83
N PHE A 263 -8.46 11.18 -4.16
CA PHE A 263 -9.06 10.66 -5.40
C PHE A 263 -8.34 11.17 -6.65
N LEU A 264 -8.06 12.48 -6.74
CA LEU A 264 -7.35 13.07 -7.89
C LEU A 264 -5.95 12.48 -8.04
N PHE A 265 -5.22 12.30 -6.93
CA PHE A 265 -3.96 11.58 -6.91
C PHE A 265 -4.12 10.16 -7.46
N GLN A 266 -5.06 9.39 -6.92
CA GLN A 266 -5.30 7.99 -7.31
C GLN A 266 -5.66 7.87 -8.80
N ARG A 267 -6.51 8.77 -9.30
CA ARG A 267 -6.93 8.81 -10.71
C ARG A 267 -5.74 9.03 -11.64
N GLN A 268 -4.91 10.03 -11.36
CA GLN A 268 -3.74 10.32 -12.18
C GLN A 268 -2.68 9.21 -12.08
N TRP A 269 -2.40 8.71 -10.87
CA TRP A 269 -1.47 7.60 -10.68
C TRP A 269 -1.91 6.32 -11.41
N LYS A 270 -3.20 5.98 -11.35
CA LYS A 270 -3.78 4.85 -12.09
C LYS A 270 -3.63 5.03 -13.60
N LYS A 271 -3.75 6.25 -14.12
CA LYS A 271 -3.53 6.56 -15.54
C LYS A 271 -2.07 6.29 -15.95
N VAL A 272 -1.10 6.77 -15.16
CA VAL A 272 0.34 6.51 -15.36
C VAL A 272 0.64 5.01 -15.31
N ARG A 273 0.16 4.29 -14.29
CA ARG A 273 0.36 2.83 -14.16
C ARG A 273 -0.25 2.06 -15.33
N SER A 274 -1.45 2.44 -15.77
CA SER A 274 -2.11 1.81 -16.92
C SER A 274 -1.31 2.03 -18.21
N TYR A 275 -0.70 3.21 -18.37
CA TYR A 275 0.17 3.50 -19.50
C TYR A 275 1.47 2.68 -19.45
N ALA A 276 2.12 2.62 -18.29
CA ALA A 276 3.31 1.80 -18.07
C ALA A 276 3.04 0.32 -18.41
N GLN A 277 1.90 -0.23 -17.97
CA GLN A 277 1.49 -1.60 -18.29
C GLN A 277 1.29 -1.81 -19.79
N LYS A 278 0.66 -0.87 -20.50
CA LYS A 278 0.52 -0.92 -21.97
C LYS A 278 1.88 -0.97 -22.67
N MET A 279 2.88 -0.28 -22.12
CA MET A 279 4.26 -0.29 -22.61
C MET A 279 5.12 -1.46 -22.11
N GLY A 280 4.53 -2.42 -21.38
CA GLY A 280 5.25 -3.58 -20.84
C GLY A 280 6.22 -3.24 -19.69
N ILE A 281 6.04 -2.08 -19.06
CA ILE A 281 6.83 -1.58 -17.93
C ILE A 281 6.11 -1.92 -16.63
N LYS A 282 6.82 -2.54 -15.69
CA LYS A 282 6.32 -2.70 -14.31
C LYS A 282 6.82 -1.55 -13.45
N ILE A 283 5.98 -1.07 -12.53
CA ILE A 283 6.38 -0.09 -11.54
C ILE A 283 6.77 -0.84 -10.26
N MET A 284 7.89 -0.47 -9.67
CA MET A 284 8.36 -0.97 -8.37
C MET A 284 8.31 0.19 -7.39
N GLY A 285 7.34 0.13 -6.47
CA GLY A 285 7.26 1.03 -5.34
C GLY A 285 8.27 0.68 -4.26
N ASP A 286 8.32 1.53 -3.25
CA ASP A 286 9.11 1.37 -2.04
C ASP A 286 8.20 1.61 -0.83
N MET A 287 8.36 0.79 0.20
CA MET A 287 7.54 0.81 1.41
C MET A 287 8.47 0.75 2.63
N PRO A 288 8.58 1.84 3.40
CA PRO A 288 9.33 1.83 4.65
C PRO A 288 8.77 0.77 5.60
N ILE A 289 9.65 0.13 6.39
CA ILE A 289 9.23 -0.90 7.35
C ILE A 289 8.43 -0.28 8.50
N TYR A 290 8.70 0.97 8.84
CA TYR A 290 8.07 1.70 9.92
C TYR A 290 7.25 2.88 9.40
N VAL A 291 6.39 3.40 10.27
CA VAL A 291 5.54 4.56 10.00
C VAL A 291 5.87 5.66 11.00
N GLY A 292 5.67 6.91 10.59
CA GLY A 292 5.87 8.08 11.44
C GLY A 292 4.97 8.03 12.68
N HIS A 293 5.50 8.44 13.83
CA HIS A 293 4.72 8.46 15.09
C HIS A 293 3.49 9.39 15.00
N HIS A 294 3.65 10.56 14.36
CA HIS A 294 2.57 11.51 14.16
C HIS A 294 1.84 11.25 12.85
N SER A 295 1.09 10.14 12.81
CA SER A 295 0.34 9.68 11.64
C SER A 295 -1.03 9.14 12.03
N ALA A 296 -1.95 9.10 11.06
CA ALA A 296 -3.23 8.42 11.21
C ALA A 296 -3.05 6.93 11.50
N ASP A 297 -2.03 6.30 10.90
CA ASP A 297 -1.69 4.89 11.08
C ASP A 297 -1.53 4.53 12.56
N VAL A 298 -0.73 5.32 13.30
CA VAL A 298 -0.47 5.07 14.72
C VAL A 298 -1.64 5.54 15.60
N TRP A 299 -2.23 6.71 15.31
CA TRP A 299 -3.33 7.27 16.10
C TRP A 299 -4.60 6.40 16.06
N ALA A 300 -4.96 5.88 14.89
CA ALA A 300 -6.14 5.02 14.71
C ALA A 300 -5.88 3.57 15.16
N ASN A 301 -4.64 3.08 15.06
CA ASN A 301 -4.29 1.68 15.31
C ASN A 301 -3.35 1.47 16.50
N LYS A 302 -3.52 2.23 17.59
CA LYS A 302 -2.62 2.20 18.77
C LYS A 302 -2.31 0.79 19.30
N ARG A 303 -3.27 -0.14 19.22
CA ARG A 303 -3.11 -1.52 19.70
C ARG A 303 -2.11 -2.35 18.89
N SER A 304 -1.76 -1.91 17.68
CA SER A 304 -0.77 -2.55 16.80
C SER A 304 0.67 -2.18 17.16
N PHE A 305 0.87 -1.12 17.95
CA PHE A 305 2.16 -0.53 18.26
C PHE A 305 2.50 -0.62 19.75
N CYS A 306 3.78 -0.79 20.06
CA CYS A 306 4.22 -0.93 21.44
C CYS A 306 4.13 0.42 22.15
N TRP A 307 3.06 0.62 22.90
CA TRP A 307 2.80 1.84 23.64
C TRP A 307 2.87 1.58 25.14
N THR A 308 3.90 2.11 25.81
CA THR A 308 3.91 2.21 27.27
C THR A 308 3.35 3.57 27.67
N GLY A 309 2.19 3.58 28.33
CA GLY A 309 1.43 4.78 28.69
C GLY A 309 2.03 5.70 29.75
N VAL A 310 3.36 5.76 29.85
CA VAL A 310 4.08 6.65 30.74
C VAL A 310 5.04 7.48 29.90
N VAL A 311 4.87 8.79 30.00
CA VAL A 311 5.62 9.86 29.34
C VAL A 311 7.12 9.55 29.27
N SER A 312 7.60 9.27 28.05
CA SER A 312 8.92 9.64 27.50
C SER A 312 9.11 8.91 26.17
N GLN A 313 9.37 9.64 25.08
CA GLN A 313 9.75 9.08 23.77
C GLN A 313 11.02 8.22 23.80
N SER A 314 11.65 8.00 24.97
CA SER A 314 13.01 7.47 25.06
C SER A 314 13.16 5.95 25.24
N LEU A 315 12.08 5.15 25.23
CA LEU A 315 12.21 3.73 25.63
C LEU A 315 12.05 2.66 24.55
N LEU A 316 11.47 2.94 23.37
CA LEU A 316 11.38 1.98 22.24
C LEU A 316 11.27 2.70 20.89
N VAL A 317 12.25 3.55 20.60
CA VAL A 317 12.46 4.11 19.25
C VAL A 317 13.36 3.16 18.46
N VAL A 318 13.16 3.06 17.15
CA VAL A 318 14.04 2.26 16.29
C VAL A 318 15.46 2.82 16.34
N PHE A 319 16.41 1.98 16.78
CA PHE A 319 17.84 2.25 16.74
C PHE A 319 18.53 1.25 15.83
N HIS A 320 19.38 1.74 14.92
CA HIS A 320 20.34 0.89 14.22
C HIS A 320 21.74 1.10 14.81
N LEU A 321 22.35 0.03 15.30
CA LEU A 321 23.76 0.01 15.71
C LEU A 321 24.62 -0.09 14.44
N MET A 322 25.16 1.05 14.00
CA MET A 322 26.14 1.04 12.93
C MET A 322 27.49 0.47 13.43
N PRO A 323 28.25 -0.23 12.56
CA PRO A 323 29.59 -0.74 12.90
C PRO A 323 30.59 0.32 13.39
N SER A 324 30.28 1.61 13.16
CA SER A 324 31.11 2.77 13.51
C SER A 324 30.78 3.42 14.86
N ALA A 325 30.18 2.69 15.81
CA ALA A 325 29.93 3.12 17.19
C ALA A 325 29.09 4.43 17.35
N LYS A 326 28.25 4.75 16.37
CA LYS A 326 27.21 5.79 16.50
C LYS A 326 25.84 5.13 16.48
N LEU A 327 25.02 5.43 17.49
CA LEU A 327 23.61 5.09 17.53
C LEU A 327 22.87 6.08 16.62
N VAL A 328 22.10 5.59 15.64
CA VAL A 328 21.15 6.41 14.89
C VAL A 328 19.77 6.17 15.47
N SER A 329 19.15 7.24 16.01
CA SER A 329 17.76 7.26 16.47
C SER A 329 16.87 7.70 15.33
N TYR A 330 15.90 6.88 14.92
CA TYR A 330 15.00 7.21 13.79
C TYR A 330 13.69 7.89 14.23
N GLY A 331 13.37 7.92 15.52
CA GLY A 331 12.12 8.53 16.03
C GLY A 331 10.83 7.75 15.72
N GLU A 332 10.92 6.65 14.96
CA GLU A 332 9.78 5.83 14.53
C GLU A 332 9.33 4.80 15.58
N VAL A 333 8.05 4.36 15.47
CA VAL A 333 7.39 3.49 16.47
C VAL A 333 7.55 2.01 16.13
N LEU A 334 7.90 1.21 17.14
CA LEU A 334 8.01 -0.25 17.00
C LEU A 334 6.63 -0.93 17.03
N PHE A 335 6.41 -1.90 16.15
CA PHE A 335 5.26 -2.80 16.21
C PHE A 335 5.32 -3.73 17.42
N ILE A 336 4.16 -4.09 18.01
CA ILE A 336 4.11 -5.14 19.06
C ILE A 336 4.41 -6.49 18.39
N THR A 337 5.54 -7.11 18.74
CA THR A 337 5.87 -8.45 18.25
C THR A 337 5.13 -9.55 19.04
N GLY A 338 4.44 -10.45 18.33
CA GLY A 338 4.45 -11.89 18.65
C GLY A 338 3.17 -12.55 19.19
N GLU A 339 2.42 -11.95 20.11
CA GLU A 339 1.28 -12.65 20.76
C GLU A 339 -0.10 -12.07 20.41
N LEU A 340 -0.24 -10.75 20.29
CA LEU A 340 -1.53 -10.13 19.88
C LEU A 340 -1.87 -10.46 18.41
N TRP A 341 -0.85 -10.58 17.54
CA TRP A 341 -0.97 -10.95 16.13
C TRP A 341 -1.51 -12.38 15.90
N ARG A 342 -1.45 -13.25 16.92
CA ARG A 342 -1.90 -14.65 16.81
C ARG A 342 -3.33 -14.88 17.29
N LYS A 343 -3.91 -13.93 18.04
CA LYS A 343 -5.25 -14.07 18.67
C LYS A 343 -6.39 -13.47 17.84
N THR A 344 -6.09 -12.64 16.85
CA THR A 344 -7.03 -12.34 15.76
C THR A 344 -7.06 -13.54 14.82
N ASP A 345 -8.21 -14.21 14.75
CA ASP A 345 -8.42 -15.46 14.02
C ASP A 345 -7.79 -15.45 12.62
N MET A 346 -6.77 -16.29 12.43
CA MET A 346 -6.09 -16.50 11.14
C MET A 346 -6.95 -17.37 10.19
N HIS A 347 -8.14 -16.88 9.86
CA HIS A 347 -8.81 -17.19 8.60
C HIS A 347 -8.71 -16.03 7.59
N GLY A 348 -8.02 -14.94 7.97
CA GLY A 348 -7.64 -13.80 7.13
C GLY A 348 -6.16 -13.40 7.27
N GLY A 349 -5.27 -14.36 7.53
CA GLY A 349 -3.83 -14.12 7.75
C GLY A 349 -3.19 -13.23 6.69
N TYR A 350 -2.34 -12.30 7.12
CA TYR A 350 -1.66 -11.32 6.27
C TYR A 350 -2.55 -10.36 5.47
N ARG A 351 -3.88 -10.33 5.64
CA ARG A 351 -4.74 -9.39 4.89
C ARG A 351 -5.16 -8.16 5.68
N GLU A 352 -5.45 -8.22 6.97
CA GLU A 352 -6.08 -7.07 7.66
C GLU A 352 -5.15 -5.88 7.91
N LEU A 353 -3.89 -6.08 8.32
CA LEU A 353 -2.91 -4.97 8.38
C LEU A 353 -2.34 -4.61 7.00
N ASN A 354 -2.34 -5.56 6.06
CA ASN A 354 -2.02 -5.24 4.68
C ASN A 354 -3.13 -4.40 4.04
N VAL A 355 -4.42 -4.59 4.34
CA VAL A 355 -5.47 -3.72 3.79
C VAL A 355 -5.31 -2.25 4.23
N HIS A 356 -4.67 -1.99 5.39
CA HIS A 356 -4.32 -0.65 5.85
C HIS A 356 -2.89 -0.16 5.50
N LEU A 357 -2.04 -0.94 4.81
CA LEU A 357 -0.68 -0.51 4.39
C LEU A 357 -0.34 -0.88 2.92
N ILE A 358 -1.18 -1.68 2.26
CA ILE A 358 -0.97 -2.33 0.94
C ILE A 358 -1.95 -1.81 -0.12
N TYR A 359 -2.78 -0.80 0.16
CA TYR A 359 -3.59 -0.28 -0.95
C TYR A 359 -2.73 0.40 -2.02
N MET A 360 -1.58 0.96 -1.62
CA MET A 360 -0.51 1.28 -2.57
C MET A 360 0.15 0.01 -3.11
N THR A 361 0.66 -0.93 -2.29
CA THR A 361 1.53 -2.02 -2.83
C THR A 361 0.85 -3.16 -3.61
N SER A 362 -0.46 -3.39 -3.46
CA SER A 362 -1.22 -4.29 -4.35
C SER A 362 -1.79 -3.55 -5.58
N SER A 363 -1.76 -2.21 -5.53
CA SER A 363 -1.95 -1.29 -6.65
C SER A 363 -0.61 -0.72 -7.19
N VAL A 364 0.54 -1.25 -6.78
CA VAL A 364 1.90 -0.94 -7.27
C VAL A 364 2.23 -1.84 -8.44
#